data_AF-A0A509L195-F1
#
_entry.id   AF-A0A509L195-F1
#
_cell.length_a   1.000
_cell.length_b   1.000
_cell.length_c   1.000
_cell.angle_alpha   90.00
_cell.angle_beta   90.00
_cell.angle_gamma   90.00
#
_symmetry.space_group_name_H-M   'P 1'
#
loop_
_entity.id
_entity.type
_entity.pdbx_description
1 polymer ?
#
loop_
_entity_poly.entity_id
_entity_poly.type
_entity_poly.pdbx_seq_one_letter_code
_entity_poly.pdbx_strand_id
1 'polypeptide(L)' 'RIALEKGLVIYPGSGSVDGVSGDHFLICPPFIITKDQCDTIVERLDASLGELSKQV' A
#
# COMPACT_ATOMS: atom_id res chain seq x y z
N ARG A 1 9.20 -2.37 -5.52
CA ARG A 1 8.56 -3.70 -5.33
C ARG A 1 8.42 -4.11 -3.86
N ILE A 2 8.85 -3.26 -2.92
CA ILE A 2 8.89 -3.49 -1.46
C ILE A 2 7.62 -4.15 -0.89
N ALA A 3 6.44 -3.60 -1.19
CA ALA A 3 5.17 -4.12 -0.67
C ALA A 3 4.85 -5.55 -1.18
N LEU A 4 5.11 -5.81 -2.46
CA LEU A 4 4.87 -7.13 -3.07
C LEU A 4 5.74 -8.21 -2.42
N GLU A 5 7.00 -7.89 -2.14
CA GLU A 5 7.93 -8.80 -1.45
C GLU A 5 7.51 -9.12 -0.01
N LYS A 6 6.75 -8.22 0.62
CA LYS A 6 6.13 -8.41 1.94
C LYS A 6 4.74 -9.05 1.85
N GLY A 7 4.33 -9.51 0.67
CA GLY A 7 3.05 -10.17 0.45
C GLY A 7 1.85 -9.23 0.42
N LEU A 8 2.05 -7.94 0.11
CA LEU A 8 0.98 -6.95 -0.08
C LEU A 8 0.94 -6.51 -1.55
N VAL A 9 -0.15 -6.83 -2.23
CA VAL A 9 -0.42 -6.35 -3.59
C VAL A 9 -1.14 -5.00 -3.51
N ILE A 10 -0.60 -4.00 -4.20
CA ILE A 10 -1.17 -2.65 -4.26
C ILE A 10 -1.35 -2.24 -5.73
N TYR A 11 -2.35 -1.39 -5.99
CA TYR A 11 -2.56 -0.80 -7.30
C TYR A 11 -2.08 0.66 -7.30
N PRO A 12 -0.93 0.98 -7.91
CA PRO A 12 -0.40 2.34 -7.91
C PRO A 12 -1.19 3.25 -8.87
N GLY A 13 -1.27 4.53 -8.53
CA GLY A 13 -1.85 5.59 -9.36
C GLY A 13 -1.11 6.91 -9.17
N SER A 14 -1.19 7.80 -10.16
CA SER A 14 -0.61 9.15 -10.12
C SER A 14 -1.54 10.15 -10.82
N GLY A 15 -1.24 11.44 -10.72
CA GLY A 15 -2.01 12.48 -11.42
C GLY A 15 -3.40 12.75 -10.86
N SER A 16 -3.70 12.36 -9.60
CA SER A 16 -5.02 12.56 -9.01
C SER A 16 -5.34 14.01 -8.64
N VAL A 17 -4.35 14.90 -8.60
CA VAL A 17 -4.53 16.32 -8.28
C VAL A 17 -4.84 17.14 -9.53
N ASP A 18 -4.06 16.99 -10.61
CA ASP A 18 -4.14 17.82 -11.82
C ASP A 18 -3.81 17.06 -13.13
N GLY A 19 -3.79 15.73 -13.09
CA GLY A 19 -3.37 14.88 -14.22
C GLY A 19 -1.86 14.62 -14.27
N VAL A 20 -1.06 15.25 -13.41
CA VAL A 20 0.39 15.03 -13.30
C VAL A 20 0.80 14.71 -11.86
N SER A 21 0.40 15.56 -10.92
CA SER A 21 0.72 15.45 -9.49
C SER A 21 -0.29 14.58 -8.75
N GLY A 22 0.16 13.93 -7.67
CA GLY A 22 -0.72 13.16 -6.76
C GLY A 22 -0.48 11.66 -6.83
N ASP A 23 0.66 11.21 -6.32
CA ASP A 23 0.95 9.78 -6.18
C ASP A 23 0.07 9.17 -5.08
N HIS A 24 -0.52 8.03 -5.39
CA HIS A 24 -1.37 7.29 -4.49
C HIS A 24 -1.37 5.80 -4.86
N PHE A 25 -2.00 4.99 -4.02
CA PHE A 25 -2.23 3.58 -4.33
C PHE A 25 -3.53 3.10 -3.68
N LEU A 26 -4.07 2.01 -4.22
CA LEU A 26 -5.27 1.35 -3.71
C LEU A 26 -4.92 0.01 -3.08
N ILE A 27 -5.57 -0.27 -1.95
CA ILE A 27 -5.64 -1.59 -1.32
C ILE A 27 -7.12 -1.97 -1.30
N CYS A 28 -7.46 -3.09 -1.95
CA CYS A 28 -8.83 -3.56 -2.07
C CYS A 28 -8.98 -4.93 -1.39
N PRO A 29 -9.19 -4.97 -0.07
CA PRO A 29 -9.49 -6.23 0.62
C PRO A 29 -10.88 -6.74 0.21
N PRO A 30 -11.14 -8.06 0.36
CA PRO A 30 -12.47 -8.62 0.11
C PRO A 30 -13.48 -8.12 1.15
N PHE A 31 -14.77 -8.13 0.80
CA PHE A 31 -15.85 -7.71 1.69
C PHE A 31 -15.90 -8.49 3.02
N ILE A 32 -15.53 -9.78 2.99
CA ILE A 32 -15.56 -10.70 4.14
C ILE A 32 -14.28 -10.66 5.00
N ILE A 33 -13.47 -9.61 4.91
CA ILE A 33 -12.21 -9.49 5.65
C ILE A 33 -12.42 -9.47 7.17
N THR A 34 -11.53 -10.12 7.91
CA THR A 34 -11.52 -10.10 9.37
C THR A 34 -10.65 -8.99 9.94
N LYS A 35 -10.81 -8.67 11.22
CA LYS A 35 -9.98 -7.68 11.91
C LYS A 35 -8.48 -8.06 11.86
N ASP A 36 -8.15 -9.31 12.17
CA ASP A 36 -6.76 -9.78 12.16
C ASP A 36 -6.12 -9.70 10.75
N GLN A 37 -6.92 -9.88 9.69
CA GLN A 37 -6.47 -9.69 8.32
C GLN A 37 -6.24 -8.21 7.98
N CYS A 38 -7.07 -7.30 8.49
CA CYS A 38 -6.82 -5.86 8.40
C CYS A 38 -5.52 -5.48 9.12
N ASP A 39 -5.29 -6.00 10.33
CA ASP A 39 -4.07 -5.75 11.09
C ASP A 39 -2.84 -6.23 10.31
N THR A 40 -2.92 -7.43 9.71
CA THR A 40 -1.86 -7.97 8.83
C THR A 40 -1.58 -7.06 7.62
N ILE A 41 -2.62 -6.47 7.00
CA ILE A 41 -2.44 -5.52 5.89
C ILE A 41 -1.70 -4.27 6.37
N VAL A 42 -2.12 -3.70 7.52
CA VAL A 42 -1.51 -2.49 8.08
C VAL A 42 -0.06 -2.73 8.47
N GLU A 43 0.25 -3.85 9.13
CA GLU A 43 1.62 -4.22 9.50
C GLU A 43 2.55 -4.33 8.27
N ARG A 44 2.08 -4.99 7.21
CA ARG A 44 2.85 -5.11 5.96
C ARG A 44 3.03 -3.76 5.27
N LEU A 45 2.01 -2.91 5.31
CA LEU A 45 2.08 -1.57 4.74
C LEU A 45 3.09 -0.70 5.51
N ASP A 46 3.04 -0.70 6.83
CA ASP A 46 3.97 0.04 7.69
C ASP A 46 5.41 -0.39 7.46
N ALA A 47 5.67 -1.70 7.44
CA ALA A 47 6.99 -2.24 7.13
C ALA A 47 7.49 -1.84 5.72
N SER A 48 6.57 -1.71 4.75
CA SER A 48 6.91 -1.31 3.38
C SER A 48 7.24 0.17 3.29
N LEU A 49 6.43 1.03 3.92
CA LEU A 49 6.66 2.48 3.95
C LEU A 49 7.89 2.83 4.77
N GLY A 50 8.12 2.14 5.88
CA GLY A 50 9.31 2.31 6.72
C GLY A 50 10.61 1.87 6.05
N GLU A 51 10.56 0.95 5.08
CA GLU A 51 11.71 0.65 4.23
C GLU A 51 11.87 1.68 3.11
N LEU A 52 10.76 2.07 2.45
CA LEU A 52 10.78 3.08 1.39
C LEU A 52 11.37 4.40 1.88
N SER A 53 10.99 4.86 3.08
CA SER A 53 11.47 6.11 3.65
C SER A 53 12.97 6.16 3.93
N LYS A 54 13.65 5.01 3.95
CA LYS A 54 15.12 4.92 4.09
C LYS A 54 15.84 5.01 2.74
N GLN A 55 15.11 4.88 1.64
CA GLN A 55 15.65 4.89 0.28
C GLN A 55 15.47 6.25 -0.41
N VAL A 56 14.69 7.16 0.18
CA VAL A 56 14.39 8.50 -0.35
C VAL A 56 15.24 9.55 0.35
#